data_AF-A0A7Y6K7V9-F1
#
_entry.id   AF-A0A7Y6K7V9-F1
#
_cell.length_a   1.000
_cell.length_b   1.000
_cell.length_c   1.000
_cell.angle_alpha   90.00
_cell.angle_beta   90.00
_cell.angle_gamma   90.00
#
_symmetry.space_group_name_H-M   'P 1'
#
loop_
_entity.id
_entity.type
_entity.pdbx_description
1 polymer ?
#
loop_
_entity_poly.entity_id
_entity_poly.type
_entity_poly.pdbx_seq_one_letter_code
_entity_poly.pdbx_strand_id
1 'polypeptide(L)'
;MNDRRIVALELSARRRQRLDDVLRGTLQQQREGQAQQVALCVAWQRQADSSAAALLERNERLDALTCGTRAFSIEALNEAQRYLQRVAELHHMNLSALERQQAELAQCDAAIARTRQQIASNRMCIDLVKDRASRIQREIDNTASDGADDESQENAVGRVLRARSVPV
;
A
#
# COMPACT_ATOMS: atom_id res chain seq x y z
N MET A 1 17.06 36.34 -13.15
CA MET A 1 17.30 34.96 -13.66
C MET A 1 16.93 34.01 -12.53
N ASN A 2 15.98 33.09 -12.72
CA ASN A 2 15.65 32.12 -11.67
C ASN A 2 16.88 31.24 -11.38
N ASP A 3 17.23 31.07 -10.09
CA ASP A 3 18.33 30.20 -9.70
C ASP A 3 18.06 28.77 -10.22
N ARG A 4 19.00 28.26 -11.02
CA ARG A 4 18.93 26.93 -11.63
C ARG A 4 18.73 25.82 -10.59
N ARG A 5 19.19 26.03 -9.36
CA ARG A 5 19.01 25.11 -8.22
C ARG A 5 17.54 25.02 -7.81
N ILE A 6 16.84 26.16 -7.72
CA ILE A 6 15.41 26.20 -7.37
C ILE A 6 14.59 25.53 -8.46
N VAL A 7 14.86 25.86 -9.73
CA VAL A 7 14.16 25.24 -10.88
C VAL A 7 14.33 23.71 -10.88
N ALA A 8 15.55 23.22 -10.60
CA ALA A 8 15.80 21.77 -10.52
C ALA A 8 15.04 21.11 -9.36
N LEU A 9 14.95 21.77 -8.20
CA LEU A 9 14.19 21.27 -7.05
C LEU A 9 12.68 21.26 -7.33
N GLU A 10 12.13 22.30 -7.95
CA GLU A 10 10.72 22.34 -8.36
C GLU A 10 10.37 21.23 -9.36
N LEU A 11 11.23 20.98 -10.34
CA LEU A 11 11.07 19.87 -11.29
C LEU A 11 11.09 18.51 -10.58
N SER A 12 11.98 18.35 -9.60
CA SER A 12 12.04 17.14 -8.76
C SER A 12 10.77 16.97 -7.93
N ALA A 13 10.26 18.04 -7.32
CA ALA A 13 9.01 18.03 -6.56
C ALA A 13 7.81 17.64 -7.46
N ARG A 14 7.70 18.22 -8.66
CA ARG A 14 6.66 17.87 -9.63
C ARG A 14 6.72 16.41 -10.06
N ARG A 15 7.92 15.87 -10.31
CA ARG A 15 8.09 14.44 -10.63
C ARG A 15 7.63 13.55 -9.49
N ARG A 16 7.99 13.91 -8.24
CA ARG A 16 7.58 13.14 -7.05
C ARG A 16 6.08 13.24 -6.76
N GLN A 17 5.45 14.37 -7.04
CA GLN A 17 4.00 14.51 -6.97
C GLN A 17 3.30 13.55 -7.94
N ARG A 18 3.73 13.52 -9.21
CA ARG A 18 3.19 12.55 -10.19
C ARG A 18 3.40 11.11 -9.74
N LEU A 19 4.55 10.79 -9.15
CA LEU A 19 4.80 9.47 -8.57
C LEU A 19 3.84 9.17 -7.41
N ASP A 20 3.54 10.14 -6.54
CA ASP A 20 2.56 9.97 -5.45
C ASP A 20 1.17 9.65 -6.00
N ASP A 21 0.74 10.35 -7.05
CA ASP A 21 -0.55 10.09 -7.71
C ASP A 21 -0.61 8.67 -8.30
N VAL A 22 0.46 8.25 -8.97
CA VAL A 22 0.58 6.88 -9.50
C VAL A 22 0.52 5.85 -8.37
N LEU A 23 1.30 6.03 -7.29
CA LEU A 23 1.32 5.12 -6.15
C LEU A 23 -0.04 5.02 -5.47
N ARG A 24 -0.78 6.13 -5.35
CA ARG A 24 -2.14 6.14 -4.81
C ARG A 24 -3.12 5.40 -5.72
N GLY A 25 -3.01 5.59 -7.04
CA GLY A 25 -3.77 4.83 -8.03
C GLY A 25 -3.51 3.32 -7.93
N THR A 26 -2.24 2.92 -7.85
CA THR A 26 -1.84 1.53 -7.64
C THR A 26 -2.38 0.96 -6.32
N LEU A 27 -2.27 1.72 -5.22
CA LEU A 27 -2.81 1.30 -3.92
C LEU A 27 -4.32 1.06 -3.95
N GLN A 28 -5.05 1.90 -4.68
CA GLN A 28 -6.50 1.75 -4.84
C GLN A 28 -6.83 0.46 -5.61
N GLN A 29 -6.17 0.21 -6.74
CA GLN A 29 -6.35 -1.02 -7.52
C GLN A 29 -5.99 -2.27 -6.71
N GLN A 30 -4.91 -2.22 -5.93
CA GLN A 30 -4.52 -3.32 -5.04
C GLN A 30 -5.57 -3.61 -3.97
N ARG A 31 -6.21 -2.58 -3.40
CA ARG A 31 -7.29 -2.75 -2.41
C ARG A 31 -8.54 -3.38 -3.02
N GLU A 32 -8.87 -3.00 -4.24
CA GLU A 32 -9.98 -3.62 -4.98
C GLU A 32 -9.70 -5.10 -5.27
N GLY A 33 -8.48 -5.42 -5.71
CA GLY A 33 -8.03 -6.80 -5.89
C GLY A 33 -8.02 -7.60 -4.57
N GLN A 34 -7.54 -7.01 -3.48
CA GLN A 34 -7.57 -7.62 -2.15
C GLN A 34 -9.00 -7.93 -1.71
N ALA A 35 -9.95 -7.02 -1.93
CA ALA A 35 -11.36 -7.24 -1.58
C ALA A 35 -11.96 -8.43 -2.34
N GLN A 36 -11.64 -8.56 -3.63
CA GLN A 36 -12.03 -9.72 -4.44
C GLN A 36 -11.40 -11.01 -3.89
N GLN A 37 -10.12 -10.96 -3.52
CA GLN A 37 -9.40 -12.10 -2.96
C GLN A 37 -9.95 -12.55 -1.60
N VAL A 38 -10.35 -11.60 -0.74
CA VAL A 38 -11.06 -11.89 0.51
C VAL A 38 -12.37 -12.61 0.23
N ALA A 39 -13.16 -12.15 -0.76
CA ALA A 39 -14.40 -12.80 -1.13
C ALA A 39 -14.18 -14.24 -1.63
N LEU A 40 -13.12 -14.49 -2.39
CA LEU A 40 -12.72 -15.84 -2.81
C LEU A 40 -12.34 -16.72 -1.62
N CYS A 41 -11.55 -16.21 -0.67
CA CYS A 41 -11.21 -16.95 0.55
C CYS A 41 -12.46 -17.35 1.34
N VAL A 42 -13.41 -16.43 1.51
CA VAL A 42 -14.68 -16.70 2.20
C VAL A 42 -15.51 -17.75 1.45
N ALA A 43 -15.54 -17.72 0.12
CA ALA A 43 -16.25 -18.70 -0.68
C ALA A 43 -15.65 -20.11 -0.52
N TRP A 44 -14.32 -20.24 -0.58
CA TRP A 44 -13.64 -21.52 -0.38
C TRP A 44 -13.75 -22.02 1.06
N GLN A 45 -13.72 -21.14 2.05
CA GLN A 45 -13.98 -21.49 3.44
C GLN A 45 -15.36 -22.13 3.59
N ARG A 46 -16.41 -21.52 3.02
CA ARG A 46 -17.76 -22.08 3.05
C ARG A 46 -17.85 -23.45 2.38
N GLN A 47 -17.13 -23.69 1.30
CA GLN A 47 -17.08 -24.99 0.64
C GLN A 47 -16.34 -26.04 1.48
N ALA A 48 -15.23 -25.66 2.12
CA ALA A 48 -14.51 -26.50 3.08
C ALA A 48 -15.40 -26.87 4.28
N ASP A 49 -16.10 -25.90 4.86
CA ASP A 49 -17.02 -26.11 5.99
C ASP A 49 -18.20 -27.01 5.60
N SER A 50 -18.79 -26.80 4.42
CA SER A 50 -19.90 -27.63 3.92
C SER A 50 -19.47 -29.08 3.69
N SER A 51 -18.26 -29.30 3.17
CA SER A 51 -17.73 -30.65 2.97
C SER A 51 -17.34 -31.32 4.29
N ALA A 52 -16.82 -30.57 5.26
CA ALA A 52 -16.56 -31.06 6.61
C ALA A 52 -17.87 -31.48 7.33
N ALA A 53 -18.93 -30.68 7.23
CA ALA A 53 -20.23 -31.01 7.79
C ALA A 53 -20.82 -32.29 7.16
N ALA A 54 -20.68 -32.45 5.84
CA ALA A 54 -21.10 -33.67 5.15
C ALA A 54 -20.32 -34.91 5.58
N LEU A 55 -19.01 -34.79 5.84
CA LEU A 55 -18.21 -35.88 6.41
C LEU A 55 -18.71 -36.26 7.81
N LEU A 56 -18.94 -35.27 8.67
CA LEU A 56 -19.39 -35.48 10.05
C LEU A 56 -20.75 -36.18 10.09
N GLU A 57 -21.74 -35.68 9.35
CA GLU A 57 -23.08 -36.30 9.24
C GLU A 57 -22.99 -37.76 8.78
N ARG A 58 -22.06 -38.08 7.86
CA ARG A 58 -21.91 -39.44 7.33
C ARG A 58 -21.17 -40.38 8.27
N ASN A 59 -20.16 -39.87 8.99
CA ASN A 59 -19.50 -40.63 10.04
C ASN A 59 -20.49 -41.00 11.15
N GLU A 60 -21.31 -40.05 11.60
CA GLU A 60 -22.37 -40.32 12.59
C GLU A 60 -23.36 -41.40 12.10
N ARG A 61 -23.72 -41.39 10.82
CA ARG A 61 -24.58 -42.43 10.22
C ARG A 61 -23.91 -43.80 10.16
N LEU A 62 -22.60 -43.85 9.88
CA LEU A 62 -21.83 -45.08 9.91
C LEU A 62 -21.75 -45.63 11.33
N ASP A 63 -21.44 -44.80 12.31
CA ASP A 63 -21.40 -45.18 13.72
C ASP A 63 -22.75 -45.74 14.18
N ALA A 64 -23.86 -45.13 13.74
CA ALA A 64 -25.19 -45.63 14.05
C ALA A 64 -25.46 -47.05 13.48
N LEU A 65 -24.94 -47.36 12.29
CA LEU A 65 -25.06 -48.68 11.65
C LEU A 65 -24.17 -49.74 12.32
N THR A 66 -23.00 -49.37 12.84
CA THR A 66 -22.04 -50.30 13.45
C THR A 66 -22.28 -50.51 14.94
N CYS A 67 -22.84 -49.53 15.65
CA CYS A 67 -23.19 -49.62 17.07
C CYS A 67 -24.61 -50.19 17.33
N GLY A 68 -25.31 -50.69 16.30
CA GLY A 68 -26.59 -51.39 16.44
C GLY A 68 -27.81 -50.49 16.68
N THR A 69 -27.65 -49.17 16.59
CA THR A 69 -28.78 -48.21 16.70
C THR A 69 -29.62 -48.11 15.42
N ARG A 70 -29.16 -48.71 14.32
CA ARG A 70 -29.88 -48.90 13.06
C ARG A 70 -29.70 -50.33 12.55
N ALA A 71 -30.67 -50.81 11.76
CA ALA A 71 -30.57 -52.10 11.10
C ALA A 71 -29.38 -52.12 10.13
N PHE A 72 -28.51 -53.11 10.30
CA PHE A 72 -27.29 -53.26 9.51
C PHE A 72 -27.61 -53.79 8.11
N SER A 73 -26.95 -53.21 7.09
CA SER A 73 -26.94 -53.72 5.71
C SER A 73 -25.55 -53.53 5.12
N ILE A 74 -25.01 -54.59 4.52
CA ILE A 74 -23.70 -54.58 3.84
C ILE A 74 -23.72 -53.60 2.64
N GLU A 75 -24.83 -53.51 1.93
CA GLU A 75 -24.99 -52.57 0.82
C GLU A 75 -24.94 -51.12 1.30
N ALA A 76 -25.65 -50.82 2.38
CA ALA A 76 -25.64 -49.48 3.00
C ALA A 76 -24.25 -49.11 3.54
N LEU A 77 -23.52 -50.07 4.11
CA LEU A 77 -22.14 -49.87 4.57
C LEU A 77 -21.20 -49.54 3.40
N ASN A 78 -21.25 -50.34 2.33
CA ASN A 78 -20.41 -50.14 1.15
C ASN A 78 -20.72 -48.81 0.43
N GLU A 79 -21.99 -48.44 0.34
CA GLU A 79 -22.41 -47.16 -0.23
C GLU A 79 -21.89 -45.99 0.61
N ALA A 80 -22.03 -46.07 1.93
CA ALA A 80 -21.53 -45.06 2.85
C ALA A 80 -20.01 -44.88 2.76
N GLN A 81 -19.23 -45.98 2.68
CA GLN A 81 -17.78 -45.92 2.50
C GLN A 81 -17.38 -45.23 1.18
N ARG A 82 -18.01 -45.60 0.06
CA ARG A 82 -17.74 -44.97 -1.25
C ARG A 82 -18.12 -43.50 -1.30
N TYR A 83 -19.17 -43.11 -0.57
CA TYR A 83 -19.57 -41.71 -0.46
C TYR A 83 -18.57 -40.93 0.41
N LEU A 84 -18.18 -41.48 1.55
CA LEU A 84 -17.19 -40.86 2.44
C LEU A 84 -15.84 -40.64 1.77
N GLN A 85 -15.34 -41.61 1.00
CA GLN A 85 -14.12 -41.43 0.21
C GLN A 85 -14.22 -40.23 -0.73
N ARG A 86 -15.31 -40.13 -1.50
CA ARG A 86 -15.54 -39.01 -2.43
C ARG A 86 -15.65 -37.67 -1.72
N VAL A 87 -16.38 -37.60 -0.60
CA VAL A 87 -16.51 -36.35 0.16
C VAL A 87 -15.19 -35.98 0.83
N ALA A 88 -14.39 -36.95 1.28
CA ALA A 88 -13.07 -36.71 1.86
C ALA A 88 -12.09 -36.14 0.83
N GLU A 89 -12.10 -36.70 -0.40
CA GLU A 89 -11.34 -36.16 -1.53
C GLU A 89 -11.75 -34.72 -1.84
N LEU A 90 -13.07 -34.46 -1.96
CA LEU A 90 -13.60 -33.11 -2.20
C LEU A 90 -13.22 -32.13 -1.08
N HIS A 91 -13.30 -32.58 0.18
CA HIS A 91 -12.92 -31.76 1.33
C HIS A 91 -11.44 -31.39 1.29
N HIS A 92 -10.58 -32.36 1.00
CA HIS A 92 -9.14 -32.13 0.86
C HIS A 92 -8.83 -31.16 -0.29
N MET A 93 -9.51 -31.30 -1.44
CA MET A 93 -9.38 -30.37 -2.56
C MET A 93 -9.82 -28.94 -2.19
N ASN A 94 -10.92 -28.81 -1.44
CA ASN A 94 -11.44 -27.51 -0.99
C ASN A 94 -10.47 -26.83 -0.01
N LEU A 95 -9.89 -27.59 0.93
CA LEU A 95 -8.86 -27.08 1.84
C LEU A 95 -7.61 -26.63 1.07
N SER A 96 -7.13 -27.45 0.14
CA SER A 96 -5.97 -27.11 -0.69
C SER A 96 -6.22 -25.88 -1.58
N ALA A 97 -7.45 -25.68 -2.03
CA ALA A 97 -7.86 -24.48 -2.74
C ALA A 97 -7.91 -23.26 -1.82
N LEU A 98 -8.48 -23.40 -0.63
CA LEU A 98 -8.52 -22.35 0.39
C LEU A 98 -7.11 -21.88 0.79
N GLU A 99 -6.20 -22.82 1.09
CA GLU A 99 -4.81 -22.50 1.45
C GLU A 99 -4.11 -21.70 0.35
N ARG A 100 -4.31 -22.07 -0.92
CA ARG A 100 -3.80 -21.29 -2.06
C ARG A 100 -4.38 -19.89 -2.09
N GLN A 101 -5.68 -19.74 -1.89
CA GLN A 101 -6.30 -18.41 -1.87
C GLN A 101 -5.83 -17.54 -0.69
N GLN A 102 -5.59 -18.14 0.48
CA GLN A 102 -5.04 -17.44 1.64
C GLN A 102 -3.59 -17.00 1.39
N ALA A 103 -2.78 -17.83 0.72
CA ALA A 103 -1.44 -17.45 0.32
C ALA A 103 -1.45 -16.26 -0.66
N GLU A 104 -2.35 -16.27 -1.64
CA GLU A 104 -2.55 -15.12 -2.56
C GLU A 104 -3.01 -13.86 -1.81
N LEU A 105 -3.93 -13.99 -0.85
CA LEU A 105 -4.36 -12.87 -0.01
C LEU A 105 -3.18 -12.26 0.77
N ALA A 106 -2.33 -13.10 1.35
CA ALA A 106 -1.13 -12.64 2.04
C ALA A 106 -0.16 -11.91 1.10
N GLN A 107 -0.06 -12.33 -0.17
CA GLN A 107 0.72 -11.61 -1.18
C GLN A 107 0.11 -10.25 -1.50
N CYS A 108 -1.21 -10.14 -1.65
CA CYS A 108 -1.90 -8.86 -1.81
C CYS A 108 -1.64 -7.91 -0.63
N ASP A 109 -1.74 -8.42 0.61
CA ASP A 109 -1.50 -7.64 1.83
C ASP A 109 -0.06 -7.12 1.88
N ALA A 110 0.90 -7.96 1.55
CA ALA A 110 2.31 -7.60 1.48
C ALA A 110 2.60 -6.56 0.37
N ALA A 111 1.91 -6.65 -0.77
CA ALA A 111 2.02 -5.66 -1.84
C ALA A 111 1.47 -4.29 -1.40
N ILE A 112 0.30 -4.28 -0.76
CA ILE A 112 -0.32 -3.07 -0.20
C ILE A 112 0.59 -2.42 0.85
N ALA A 113 1.17 -3.21 1.76
CA ALA A 113 2.09 -2.70 2.78
C ALA A 113 3.33 -2.04 2.15
N ARG A 114 3.93 -2.68 1.13
CA ARG A 114 5.05 -2.13 0.38
C ARG A 114 4.70 -0.81 -0.31
N THR A 115 3.56 -0.74 -1.00
CA THR A 115 3.12 0.50 -1.66
C THR A 115 2.83 1.62 -0.66
N ARG A 116 2.24 1.31 0.51
CA ARG A 116 2.08 2.31 1.58
C ARG A 116 3.41 2.85 2.09
N GLN A 117 4.41 2.00 2.26
CA GLN A 117 5.75 2.42 2.66
C GLN A 117 6.40 3.33 1.60
N GLN A 118 6.23 2.99 0.31
CA GLN A 118 6.70 3.82 -0.79
C GLN A 118 6.04 5.21 -0.80
N ILE A 119 4.73 5.28 -0.56
CA ILE A 119 4.01 6.57 -0.43
C ILE A 119 4.59 7.39 0.73
N ALA A 120 4.76 6.78 1.90
CA ALA A 120 5.31 7.48 3.07
C ALA A 120 6.72 8.03 2.80
N SER A 121 7.60 7.22 2.21
CA SER A 121 8.95 7.62 1.83
C SER A 121 8.96 8.74 0.78
N ASN A 122 8.08 8.65 -0.23
CA ASN A 122 8.00 9.67 -1.27
C ASN A 122 7.50 11.01 -0.72
N ARG A 123 6.52 10.99 0.20
CA ARG A 123 6.03 12.20 0.90
C ARG A 123 7.15 12.89 1.68
N MET A 124 7.90 12.13 2.48
CA MET A 124 9.07 12.67 3.19
C MET A 124 10.07 13.32 2.22
N CYS A 125 10.34 12.69 1.08
CA CYS A 125 11.22 13.28 0.07
C CYS A 125 10.66 14.56 -0.56
N ILE A 126 9.35 14.64 -0.79
CA ILE A 126 8.70 15.87 -1.30
C ILE A 126 8.90 17.01 -0.31
N ASP A 127 8.67 16.75 0.98
CA ASP A 127 8.80 17.76 2.03
C ASP A 127 10.25 18.25 2.13
N LEU A 128 11.23 17.34 2.12
CA LEU A 128 12.66 17.69 2.10
C LEU A 128 13.06 18.56 0.89
N VAL A 129 12.52 18.26 -0.29
CA VAL A 129 12.81 19.04 -1.51
C VAL A 129 12.21 20.44 -1.41
N LYS A 130 10.97 20.56 -0.90
CA LYS A 130 10.30 21.85 -0.68
C LYS A 130 11.04 22.69 0.36
N ASP A 131 11.41 22.08 1.49
CA ASP A 131 12.16 22.75 2.54
C ASP A 131 13.49 23.28 2.01
N ARG A 132 14.22 22.46 1.24
CA ARG A 132 15.48 22.89 0.63
C ARG A 132 15.28 24.05 -0.36
N ALA A 133 14.25 23.99 -1.21
CA ALA A 133 13.95 25.08 -2.14
C ALA A 133 13.64 26.38 -1.39
N SER A 134 12.86 26.30 -0.30
CA SER A 134 12.53 27.47 0.52
C SER A 134 13.75 28.09 1.20
N ARG A 135 14.72 27.28 1.66
CA ARG A 135 15.96 27.77 2.26
C ARG A 135 16.81 28.52 1.23
N ILE A 136 17.00 27.94 0.04
CA ILE A 136 17.77 28.59 -1.03
C ILE A 136 17.10 29.91 -1.44
N GLN A 137 15.75 29.94 -1.53
CA GLN A 137 15.04 31.18 -1.84
C GLN A 137 15.30 32.26 -0.78
N ARG A 138 15.24 31.92 0.51
CA ARG A 138 15.55 32.87 1.59
C ARG A 138 16.99 33.36 1.53
N GLU A 139 17.96 32.49 1.21
CA GLU A 139 19.36 32.88 1.06
C GLU A 139 19.54 33.88 -0.09
N ILE A 140 18.86 33.68 -1.22
CA ILE A 140 18.85 34.61 -2.35
C ILE A 140 18.23 35.95 -1.93
N ASP A 141 17.07 35.91 -1.27
CA ASP A 141 16.34 37.11 -0.87
C ASP A 141 17.15 37.94 0.15
N ASN A 142 17.81 37.29 1.10
CA ASN A 142 18.70 37.94 2.07
C ASN A 142 19.90 38.58 1.36
N THR A 143 20.56 37.85 0.45
CA THR A 143 21.72 38.39 -0.29
C THR A 143 21.34 39.60 -1.14
N ALA A 144 20.15 39.59 -1.74
CA ALA A 144 19.63 40.71 -2.51
C ALA A 144 19.30 41.92 -1.61
N SER A 145 18.76 41.68 -0.41
CA SER A 145 18.50 42.73 0.59
C SER A 145 19.79 43.36 1.08
N ASP A 146 20.77 42.54 1.46
CA ASP A 146 22.08 43.00 1.95
C ASP A 146 22.79 43.87 0.89
N GLY A 147 22.77 43.44 -0.38
CA GLY A 147 23.35 44.21 -1.48
C GLY A 147 22.64 45.55 -1.73
N ALA A 148 21.32 45.61 -1.57
CA ALA A 148 20.56 46.85 -1.70
C ALA A 148 20.86 47.83 -0.55
N ASP A 149 21.03 47.31 0.66
CA ASP A 149 21.40 48.09 1.84
C ASP A 149 22.82 48.67 1.67
N ASP A 150 23.78 47.87 1.23
CA ASP A 150 25.16 48.30 0.94
C ASP A 150 25.18 49.41 -0.13
N GLU A 151 24.48 49.22 -1.26
CA GLU A 151 24.38 50.24 -2.32
C GLU A 151 23.73 51.54 -1.80
N SER A 152 22.73 51.43 -0.93
CA SER A 152 22.08 52.60 -0.32
C SER A 152 23.03 53.39 0.58
N GLN A 153 23.87 52.70 1.36
CA GLN A 153 24.86 53.30 2.25
C GLN A 153 26.00 53.95 1.46
N GLU A 154 26.52 53.27 0.43
CA GLU A 154 27.55 53.84 -0.45
C GLU A 154 27.05 55.11 -1.16
N ASN A 155 25.81 55.09 -1.66
CA ASN A 155 25.18 56.26 -2.25
C ASN A 155 24.99 57.40 -1.24
N ALA A 156 24.60 57.09 0.00
CA ALA A 156 24.47 58.08 1.06
C ALA A 156 25.82 58.71 1.42
N VAL A 157 26.88 57.90 1.58
CA VAL A 157 28.25 58.36 1.84
C VAL A 157 28.76 59.20 0.67
N GLY A 158 28.55 58.76 -0.56
CA GLY A 158 28.93 59.49 -1.77
C GLY A 158 28.29 60.87 -1.86
N ARG A 159 27.01 61.00 -1.48
CA ARG A 159 26.32 62.31 -1.38
C ARG A 159 26.97 63.21 -0.33
N VAL A 160 27.27 62.68 0.86
CA VAL A 160 27.91 63.44 1.95
C VAL A 160 29.32 63.91 1.55
N LEU A 161 30.11 63.04 0.91
CA LEU A 161 31.46 63.40 0.45
C LEU A 161 31.42 64.49 -0.62
N ARG A 162 30.49 64.42 -1.59
CA ARG A 162 30.31 65.47 -2.61
C ARG A 162 29.88 66.79 -2.00
N ALA A 163 28.97 66.78 -1.02
CA ALA A 163 28.55 68.00 -0.32
C ALA A 163 29.69 68.67 0.45
N ARG A 164 30.70 67.90 0.89
CA ARG A 164 31.91 68.39 1.57
C ARG A 164 33.03 68.83 0.64
N SER A 165 33.04 68.38 -0.62
CA SER A 165 34.10 68.67 -1.60
C SER A 165 33.79 69.86 -2.51
N VAL A 166 32.64 70.53 -2.34
CA VAL A 166 32.34 71.80 -3.03
C VAL A 166 33.03 72.92 -2.23
N PRO A 167 34.09 73.56 -2.77
CA PRO A 167 34.66 74.75 -2.13
C PRO A 167 33.65 75.91 -2.21
N VAL A 168 33.52 76.64 -1.11
CA VAL A 168 32.80 77.93 -1.04
C VAL A 168 33.55 78.96 -1.87
#